data_AF-A0A935CNI9-F1
#
_entry.id   AF-A0A935CNI9-F1
#
_cell.length_a   1.000
_cell.length_b   1.000
_cell.length_c   1.000
_cell.angle_alpha   90.00
_cell.angle_beta   90.00
_cell.angle_gamma   90.00
#
_symmetry.space_group_name_H-M   'P 1'
#
loop_
_entity.id
_entity.type
_entity.pdbx_description
1 polymer ?
#
loop_
_entity_poly.entity_id
_entity_poly.type
_entity_poly.pdbx_seq_one_letter_code
_entity_poly.pdbx_strand_id
1 'polypeptide(L)'
;MPLFRRNRTVLPSLPANSTRAEAPLTTMGSGATGEAAALLQICQIITSDDFDAAYTWLRFEFGVNTWGDVKRKYPAGSRELRYLQRVLLFVETLGDLLRRNLLPEDAVFRLIGEIGLNTWEAIMPWVADARREMDDPFLYAHIEWLAARSFEWQREG
;
A
#
# COMPACT_ATOMS: atom_id res chain seq x y z
N MET A 1 -2.85 56.30 30.96
CA MET A 1 -3.67 55.36 31.77
C MET A 1 -4.33 54.36 30.83
N PRO A 2 -3.81 53.12 30.70
CA PRO A 2 -4.25 52.15 29.70
C PRO A 2 -5.32 51.20 30.27
N LEU A 3 -6.34 50.84 29.48
CA LEU A 3 -7.25 49.72 29.76
C LEU A 3 -7.23 48.74 28.59
N PHE A 4 -6.17 47.94 28.51
CA PHE A 4 -6.20 46.67 27.80
C PHE A 4 -6.88 45.63 28.70
N ARG A 5 -8.12 45.25 28.39
CA ARG A 5 -8.70 43.98 28.87
C ARG A 5 -8.63 42.97 27.72
N ARG A 6 -7.63 42.10 27.77
CA ARG A 6 -7.56 40.90 26.94
C ARG A 6 -8.68 39.96 27.38
N ASN A 7 -9.68 39.74 26.54
CA ASN A 7 -10.54 38.57 26.69
C ASN A 7 -9.70 37.34 26.32
N ARG A 8 -9.28 36.61 27.36
CA ARG A 8 -8.60 35.32 27.23
C ARG A 8 -9.69 34.30 26.94
N THR A 9 -9.92 33.98 25.67
CA THR A 9 -10.76 32.83 25.29
C THR A 9 -10.08 31.58 25.86
N VAL A 10 -10.70 30.98 26.86
CA VAL A 10 -10.26 29.70 27.43
C VAL A 10 -10.54 28.64 26.37
N LEU A 11 -9.48 28.09 25.77
CA LEU A 11 -9.59 26.87 24.98
C LEU A 11 -10.10 25.75 25.90
N PRO A 12 -11.07 24.93 25.47
CA PRO A 12 -11.43 23.75 26.24
C PRO A 12 -10.21 22.83 26.34
N SER A 13 -9.84 22.49 27.58
CA SER A 13 -8.83 21.49 27.89
C SER A 13 -9.21 20.16 27.24
N LEU A 14 -8.28 19.57 26.47
CA LEU A 14 -8.38 18.19 26.00
C LEU A 14 -8.62 17.26 27.21
N PRO A 15 -9.56 16.30 27.12
CA PRO A 15 -9.68 15.29 28.16
C PRO A 15 -8.40 14.45 28.18
N ALA A 16 -7.69 14.51 29.30
CA ALA A 16 -6.65 13.57 29.66
C ALA A 16 -7.30 12.21 29.98
N ASN A 17 -7.55 11.40 28.95
CA ASN A 17 -7.62 9.93 29.05
C ASN A 17 -7.93 9.35 27.66
N SER A 18 -6.87 9.04 26.92
CA SER A 18 -6.89 7.97 25.93
C SER A 18 -5.82 6.97 26.34
N THR A 19 -6.08 6.25 27.43
CA THR A 19 -5.32 5.03 27.75
C THR A 19 -5.78 3.96 26.77
N ARG A 20 -5.30 4.04 25.52
CA ARG A 20 -5.19 2.84 24.69
C ARG A 20 -4.09 2.05 25.39
N ALA A 21 -4.47 1.06 26.20
CA ALA A 21 -3.51 0.24 26.92
C ALA A 21 -2.55 -0.36 25.88
N GLU A 22 -1.31 0.12 25.85
CA GLU A 22 -0.24 -0.60 25.15
C GLU A 22 -0.16 -1.97 25.83
N ALA A 23 -0.48 -3.01 25.07
CA ALA A 23 -0.32 -4.38 25.53
C ALA A 23 1.14 -4.57 25.98
N PRO A 24 1.39 -5.29 27.08
CA PRO A 24 2.75 -5.49 27.57
C PRO A 24 3.61 -6.11 26.47
N LEU A 25 4.77 -5.47 26.21
CA LEU A 25 5.79 -5.95 25.29
C LEU A 25 6.24 -7.33 25.75
N THR A 26 5.60 -8.36 25.19
CA THR A 26 5.89 -9.75 25.48
C THR A 26 7.28 -10.05 24.94
N THR A 27 8.06 -10.83 25.68
CA THR A 27 9.47 -11.13 25.38
C THR A 27 9.64 -11.51 23.91
N MET A 28 10.35 -10.65 23.17
CA MET A 28 10.55 -10.76 21.72
C MET A 28 11.26 -12.07 21.37
N GLY A 29 10.52 -13.05 20.85
CA GLY A 29 11.11 -14.21 20.18
C GLY A 29 11.88 -13.76 18.94
N SER A 30 12.80 -14.60 18.44
CA SER A 30 13.59 -14.32 17.23
C SER A 30 12.74 -13.99 15.99
N GLY A 31 11.47 -14.41 15.96
CA GLY A 31 10.50 -14.03 14.93
C GLY A 31 10.16 -12.53 14.92
N ALA A 32 10.05 -11.88 16.08
CA ALA A 32 9.65 -10.47 16.19
C ALA A 32 10.72 -9.52 15.62
N THR A 33 12.01 -9.88 15.71
CA THR A 33 13.09 -9.14 15.06
C THR A 33 13.04 -9.28 13.53
N GLY A 34 12.66 -10.45 13.02
CA GLY A 34 12.49 -10.70 11.58
C GLY A 34 11.33 -9.90 10.99
N GLU A 35 10.19 -9.87 11.69
CA GLU A 35 9.02 -9.08 11.29
C GLU A 35 9.32 -7.57 11.27
N ALA A 36 9.98 -7.05 12.31
CA ALA A 36 10.39 -5.65 12.36
C ALA A 36 11.36 -5.30 11.21
N ALA A 37 12.31 -6.17 10.90
CA ALA A 37 13.22 -5.98 9.78
C ALA A 37 12.47 -5.96 8.44
N ALA A 38 11.50 -6.86 8.24
CA ALA A 38 10.68 -6.89 7.04
C ALA A 38 9.84 -5.61 6.88
N LEU A 39 9.23 -5.11 7.96
CA LEU A 39 8.50 -3.84 7.95
C LEU A 39 9.40 -2.66 7.60
N LEU A 40 10.64 -2.62 8.12
CA LEU A 40 11.62 -1.60 7.77
C LEU A 40 12.03 -1.69 6.29
N GLN A 41 12.18 -2.90 5.75
CA GLN A 41 12.47 -3.09 4.31
C GLN A 41 11.30 -2.62 3.43
N ILE A 42 10.06 -2.95 3.80
CA ILE A 42 8.86 -2.45 3.10
C ILE A 42 8.85 -0.92 3.14
N CYS A 43 9.08 -0.32 4.31
CA CYS A 43 9.14 1.12 4.48
C CYS A 43 10.20 1.75 3.56
N GLN A 44 11.42 1.21 3.56
CA GLN A 44 12.51 1.69 2.70
C GLN A 44 12.16 1.63 1.21
N ILE A 45 11.49 0.56 0.77
CA ILE A 45 11.05 0.42 -0.62
C ILE A 45 10.01 1.48 -0.96
N ILE A 46 8.93 1.59 -0.18
CA ILE A 46 7.82 2.50 -0.51
C ILE A 46 8.21 3.98 -0.38
N THR A 47 9.23 4.31 0.40
CA THR A 47 9.77 5.68 0.52
C THR A 47 10.94 5.96 -0.42
N SER A 48 11.36 5.00 -1.24
CA SER A 48 12.44 5.23 -2.21
C SER A 48 11.95 6.09 -3.37
N ASP A 49 12.76 7.04 -3.84
CA ASP A 49 12.43 7.92 -4.97
C ASP A 49 11.98 7.13 -6.21
N ASP A 50 12.60 5.98 -6.44
CA ASP A 50 12.33 5.08 -7.57
C ASP A 50 10.95 4.42 -7.49
N PHE A 51 10.50 4.07 -6.28
CA PHE A 51 9.16 3.51 -6.08
C PHE A 51 8.12 4.62 -6.06
N ASP A 52 8.39 5.73 -5.36
CA ASP A 52 7.50 6.87 -5.26
C ASP A 52 7.17 7.45 -6.65
N ALA A 53 8.18 7.62 -7.51
CA ALA A 53 7.97 8.05 -8.89
C ALA A 53 7.13 7.06 -9.71
N ALA A 54 7.38 5.76 -9.56
CA ALA A 54 6.64 4.73 -10.27
C ALA A 54 5.18 4.63 -9.81
N TYR A 55 4.95 4.69 -8.50
CA TYR A 55 3.63 4.63 -7.90
C TYR A 55 2.81 5.90 -8.17
N THR A 56 3.43 7.08 -8.07
CA THR A 56 2.81 8.36 -8.45
C THR A 56 2.38 8.33 -9.92
N TRP A 57 3.25 7.89 -10.81
CA TRP A 57 2.90 7.74 -12.23
C TRP A 57 1.76 6.73 -12.44
N LEU A 58 1.78 5.58 -11.77
CA LEU A 58 0.69 4.60 -11.85
C LEU A 58 -0.64 5.23 -11.42
N ARG A 59 -0.62 6.00 -10.32
CA ARG A 59 -1.81 6.55 -9.69
C ARG A 59 -2.46 7.69 -10.48
N PHE A 60 -1.66 8.52 -11.13
CA PHE A 60 -2.12 9.78 -11.72
C PHE A 60 -1.99 9.85 -13.24
N GLU A 61 -1.12 9.04 -13.84
CA GLU A 61 -0.78 9.16 -15.28
C GLU A 61 -1.06 7.90 -16.11
N PHE A 62 -1.07 6.70 -15.52
CA PHE A 62 -1.20 5.45 -16.27
C PHE A 62 -2.47 5.37 -17.13
N GLY A 63 -3.64 5.69 -16.59
CA GLY A 63 -4.85 6.03 -17.37
C GLY A 63 -5.16 5.14 -18.60
N VAL A 64 -5.05 3.82 -18.49
CA VAL A 64 -5.38 2.86 -19.54
C VAL A 64 -6.37 1.81 -19.04
N ASN A 65 -7.32 1.44 -19.90
CA ASN A 65 -8.40 0.52 -19.54
C ASN A 65 -8.38 -0.79 -20.34
N THR A 66 -7.47 -0.94 -21.30
CA THR A 66 -7.41 -2.13 -22.18
C THR A 66 -5.98 -2.65 -22.29
N TRP A 67 -5.83 -3.97 -22.48
CA TRP A 67 -4.51 -4.58 -22.65
C TRP A 67 -3.81 -4.11 -23.93
N GLY A 68 -4.59 -3.85 -24.98
CA GLY A 68 -4.08 -3.24 -26.21
C GLY A 68 -3.47 -1.86 -25.98
N ASP A 69 -4.11 -1.02 -25.16
CA ASP A 69 -3.56 0.30 -24.82
C ASP A 69 -2.29 0.22 -23.98
N VAL A 70 -2.22 -0.71 -23.03
CA VAL A 70 -0.99 -0.96 -22.24
C VAL A 70 0.17 -1.22 -23.18
N LYS A 71 0.03 -2.20 -24.09
CA LYS A 71 1.09 -2.57 -25.04
C LYS A 71 1.45 -1.44 -26.01
N ARG A 72 0.44 -0.69 -26.47
CA ARG A 72 0.62 0.39 -27.45
C ARG A 72 1.27 1.63 -26.85
N LYS A 73 0.82 2.07 -25.68
CA LYS A 73 1.33 3.27 -25.01
C LYS A 73 2.65 3.01 -24.27
N TYR A 74 2.85 1.80 -23.77
CA TYR A 74 4.00 1.43 -22.94
C TYR A 74 4.75 0.26 -23.55
N PRO A 75 5.47 0.50 -24.67
CA PRO A 75 6.21 -0.56 -25.36
C PRO A 75 7.37 -1.10 -24.52
N ALA A 76 7.86 -2.29 -24.89
CA ALA A 76 9.01 -2.91 -24.25
C ALA A 76 10.22 -1.96 -24.19
N GLY A 77 10.82 -1.83 -23.00
CA GLY A 77 11.96 -0.94 -22.76
C GLY A 77 11.59 0.52 -22.47
N SER A 78 10.31 0.90 -22.52
CA SER A 78 9.87 2.23 -22.06
C SER A 78 10.09 2.40 -20.56
N ARG A 79 10.18 3.65 -20.11
CA ARG A 79 10.30 3.97 -18.68
C ARG A 79 9.00 3.63 -17.96
N GLU A 80 7.88 3.91 -18.60
CA GLU A 80 6.53 3.72 -18.12
C GLU A 80 6.24 2.22 -17.88
N LEU A 81 6.70 1.35 -18.80
CA LEU A 81 6.58 -0.09 -18.59
C LEU A 81 7.42 -0.55 -17.39
N ARG A 82 8.63 -0.01 -17.20
CA ARG A 82 9.45 -0.31 -16.01
C ARG A 82 8.79 0.17 -14.72
N TYR A 83 8.14 1.33 -14.74
CA TYR A 83 7.38 1.85 -13.60
C TYR A 83 6.22 0.93 -13.25
N LEU A 84 5.42 0.54 -14.26
CA LEU A 84 4.34 -0.42 -14.07
C LEU A 84 4.87 -1.71 -13.45
N GLN A 85 5.87 -2.34 -14.08
CA GLN A 85 6.44 -3.60 -13.60
C GLN A 85 6.98 -3.51 -12.17
N ARG A 86 7.61 -2.38 -11.80
CA ARG A 86 8.14 -2.17 -10.45
C ARG A 86 7.05 -2.20 -9.39
N VAL A 87 5.96 -1.46 -9.62
CA VAL A 87 4.84 -1.44 -8.67
C VAL A 87 4.17 -2.81 -8.63
N LEU A 88 3.87 -3.41 -9.78
CA LEU A 88 3.21 -4.71 -9.84
C LEU A 88 4.02 -5.82 -9.18
N LEU A 89 5.33 -5.86 -9.39
CA LEU A 89 6.21 -6.84 -8.74
C LEU A 89 6.18 -6.71 -7.21
N PHE A 90 6.27 -5.48 -6.70
CA PHE A 90 6.23 -5.22 -5.27
C PHE A 90 4.89 -5.66 -4.66
N VAL A 91 3.77 -5.21 -5.25
CA VAL A 91 2.43 -5.48 -4.70
C VAL A 91 2.06 -6.96 -4.82
N GLU A 92 2.41 -7.62 -5.93
CA GLU A 92 2.22 -9.06 -6.12
C GLU A 92 3.00 -9.87 -5.07
N THR A 93 4.27 -9.50 -4.84
CA THR A 93 5.11 -10.15 -3.81
C THR A 93 4.52 -9.95 -2.42
N LEU A 94 4.06 -8.73 -2.12
CA LEU A 94 3.48 -8.42 -0.82
C LEU A 94 2.19 -9.21 -0.56
N GLY A 95 1.35 -9.34 -1.58
CA GLY A 95 0.14 -10.17 -1.54
C GLY A 95 0.45 -11.64 -1.27
N ASP A 96 1.44 -12.23 -1.95
CA ASP A 96 1.83 -13.64 -1.73
C ASP A 96 2.36 -13.87 -0.30
N LEU A 97 3.21 -12.96 0.21
CA LEU A 97 3.77 -13.06 1.56
C LEU A 97 2.70 -12.97 2.64
N LEU A 98 1.76 -12.02 2.52
CA LEU A 98 0.65 -11.88 3.45
C LEU A 98 -0.30 -13.08 3.40
N ARG A 99 -0.65 -13.54 2.19
CA ARG A 99 -1.52 -14.71 2.01
C ARG A 99 -0.95 -15.98 2.64
N ARG A 100 0.37 -16.09 2.74
CA ARG A 100 1.07 -17.20 3.40
C ARG A 100 1.31 -16.99 4.90
N ASN A 101 0.79 -15.91 5.49
CA ASN A 101 1.01 -15.51 6.88
C ASN A 101 2.50 -15.36 7.24
N LEU A 102 3.31 -14.88 6.29
CA LEU A 102 4.75 -14.64 6.51
C LEU A 102 5.07 -13.22 7.00
N LEU A 103 4.07 -12.33 6.99
CA LEU A 103 4.17 -10.96 7.46
C LEU A 103 2.99 -10.63 8.39
N PRO A 104 3.19 -9.77 9.40
CA PRO A 104 2.12 -9.34 10.29
C PRO A 104 1.14 -8.41 9.57
N GLU A 105 -0.05 -8.93 9.28
CA GLU A 105 -1.07 -8.28 8.44
C GLU A 105 -1.41 -6.84 8.88
N ASP A 106 -1.77 -6.65 10.17
CA ASP A 106 -2.16 -5.34 10.70
C ASP A 106 -1.05 -4.28 10.55
N ALA A 107 0.19 -4.67 10.83
CA ALA A 107 1.34 -3.76 10.72
C ALA A 107 1.64 -3.41 9.26
N VAL A 108 1.52 -4.38 8.34
CA VAL A 108 1.73 -4.14 6.90
C VAL A 108 0.64 -3.23 6.35
N PHE A 109 -0.64 -3.48 6.63
CA PHE A 109 -1.73 -2.65 6.12
C PHE A 109 -1.68 -1.22 6.64
N ARG A 110 -1.30 -1.00 7.91
CA ARG A 110 -1.03 0.34 8.43
C ARG A 110 0.11 1.05 7.70
N LEU A 111 1.16 0.30 7.35
CA LEU A 111 2.36 0.85 6.71
C LEU A 111 2.11 1.23 5.25
N ILE A 112 1.48 0.35 4.47
CA ILE A 112 1.29 0.55 3.02
C ILE A 112 0.03 1.37 2.69
N GLY A 113 -0.90 1.51 3.64
CA GLY A 113 -2.19 2.15 3.42
C GLY A 113 -2.94 1.53 2.24
N GLU A 114 -3.28 2.37 1.25
CA GLU A 114 -4.10 1.97 0.11
C GLU A 114 -3.29 1.54 -1.13
N ILE A 115 -1.97 1.31 -1.02
CA ILE A 115 -1.13 0.95 -2.18
C ILE A 115 -1.70 -0.28 -2.92
N GLY A 116 -2.11 -1.33 -2.19
CA GLY A 116 -2.67 -2.54 -2.77
C GLY A 116 -3.98 -2.28 -3.53
N LEU A 117 -4.91 -1.56 -2.91
CA LEU A 117 -6.22 -1.25 -3.49
C LEU A 117 -6.09 -0.36 -4.74
N ASN A 118 -5.36 0.76 -4.63
CA ASN A 118 -5.14 1.67 -5.75
C ASN A 118 -4.43 0.99 -6.93
N THR A 119 -3.50 0.06 -6.64
CA THR A 119 -2.82 -0.72 -7.69
C THR A 119 -3.80 -1.63 -8.41
N TRP A 120 -4.67 -2.33 -7.68
CA TRP A 120 -5.69 -3.19 -8.28
C TRP A 120 -6.66 -2.39 -9.15
N GLU A 121 -7.18 -1.26 -8.66
CA GLU A 121 -8.08 -0.38 -9.42
C GLU A 121 -7.47 0.08 -10.74
N ALA A 122 -6.16 0.38 -10.75
CA ALA A 122 -5.45 0.81 -11.95
C ALA A 122 -5.30 -0.29 -13.01
N ILE A 123 -5.24 -1.57 -12.61
CA ILE A 123 -4.94 -2.68 -13.54
C ILE A 123 -6.14 -3.55 -13.89
N MET A 124 -7.12 -3.68 -12.98
CA MET A 124 -8.30 -4.52 -13.11
C MET A 124 -8.99 -4.42 -14.48
N PRO A 125 -9.13 -3.23 -15.13
CA PRO A 125 -9.80 -3.13 -16.42
C PRO A 125 -9.21 -4.00 -17.54
N TRP A 126 -7.92 -4.32 -17.48
CA TRP A 126 -7.23 -5.04 -18.55
C TRP A 126 -6.61 -6.38 -18.13
N VAL A 127 -6.59 -6.71 -16.83
CA VAL A 127 -5.97 -7.95 -16.32
C VAL A 127 -6.57 -9.19 -16.96
N ALA A 128 -7.89 -9.27 -17.15
CA ALA A 128 -8.54 -10.42 -17.77
C ALA A 128 -8.08 -10.66 -19.22
N ASP A 129 -7.83 -9.58 -19.97
CA ASP A 129 -7.33 -9.66 -21.35
C ASP A 129 -5.87 -10.12 -21.37
N ALA A 130 -5.05 -9.60 -20.45
CA ALA A 130 -3.66 -10.01 -20.29
C ALA A 130 -3.55 -11.50 -19.90
N ARG A 131 -4.35 -11.97 -18.94
CA ARG A 131 -4.43 -13.40 -18.54
C ARG A 131 -4.71 -14.31 -19.73
N ARG A 132 -5.68 -13.93 -20.58
CA ARG A 132 -6.04 -14.70 -21.78
C ARG A 132 -4.94 -14.71 -22.84
N GLU A 133 -4.29 -13.59 -23.07
CA GLU A 133 -3.23 -13.49 -24.08
C GLU A 133 -1.94 -14.21 -23.64
N MET A 134 -1.61 -14.16 -22.35
CA MET A 134 -0.40 -14.77 -21.78
C MET A 134 -0.57 -16.24 -21.40
N ASP A 135 -1.79 -16.79 -21.53
CA ASP A 135 -2.16 -18.14 -21.06
C ASP A 135 -1.78 -18.36 -19.57
N ASP A 136 -2.00 -17.32 -18.76
CA ASP A 136 -1.72 -17.34 -17.33
C ASP A 136 -2.96 -16.86 -16.55
N PRO A 137 -3.78 -17.78 -16.02
CA PRO A 137 -4.96 -17.40 -15.26
C PRO A 137 -4.63 -16.78 -13.89
N PHE A 138 -3.40 -16.91 -13.40
CA PHE A 138 -2.97 -16.43 -12.09
C PHE A 138 -2.20 -15.11 -12.14
N LEU A 139 -2.02 -14.53 -13.34
CA LEU A 139 -1.36 -13.24 -13.49
C LEU A 139 -2.03 -12.19 -12.58
N TYR A 140 -1.26 -11.60 -11.67
CA TYR A 140 -1.68 -10.61 -10.69
C TYR A 140 -2.76 -11.08 -9.69
N ALA A 141 -2.89 -12.39 -9.46
CA ALA A 141 -3.86 -12.93 -8.51
C ALA A 141 -3.56 -12.52 -7.06
N HIS A 142 -2.30 -12.27 -6.70
CA HIS A 142 -1.99 -11.82 -5.35
C HIS A 142 -2.29 -10.33 -5.14
N ILE A 143 -2.16 -9.49 -6.17
CA ILE A 143 -2.66 -8.11 -6.13
C ILE A 143 -4.18 -8.09 -5.93
N GLU A 144 -4.91 -8.92 -6.70
CA GLU A 144 -6.36 -9.07 -6.57
C GLU A 144 -6.77 -9.50 -5.14
N TRP A 145 -6.09 -10.51 -4.60
CA TRP A 145 -6.30 -10.96 -3.22
C TRP A 145 -5.97 -9.87 -2.19
N LEU A 146 -4.85 -9.16 -2.36
CA LEU A 146 -4.41 -8.12 -1.44
C LEU A 146 -5.41 -6.97 -1.36
N ALA A 147 -5.96 -6.54 -2.50
CA ALA A 147 -6.97 -5.49 -2.57
C ALA A 147 -8.27 -5.91 -1.85
N ALA A 148 -8.73 -7.14 -2.08
CA ALA A 148 -9.89 -7.68 -1.38
C ALA A 148 -9.67 -7.76 0.13
N ARG A 149 -8.52 -8.28 0.58
CA ARG A 149 -8.21 -8.40 2.00
C ARG A 149 -8.03 -7.03 2.68
N SER A 150 -7.43 -6.07 2.00
CA SER A 150 -7.30 -4.69 2.49
C SER A 150 -8.67 -4.05 2.75
N PHE A 151 -9.63 -4.26 1.84
CA PHE A 151 -11.01 -3.79 2.01
C PHE A 151 -11.72 -4.44 3.20
N GLU A 152 -11.52 -5.74 3.42
CA GLU A 152 -12.05 -6.44 4.60
C GLU A 152 -11.44 -5.90 5.90
N TRP A 153 -10.11 -5.79 5.96
CA TRP A 153 -9.39 -5.27 7.12
C TRP A 153 -9.85 -3.85 7.52
N GLN A 154 -10.10 -2.97 6.54
CA GLN A 154 -10.64 -1.63 6.79
C GLN A 154 -12.04 -1.63 7.43
N ARG A 155 -12.82 -2.71 7.27
CA ARG A 155 -14.15 -2.85 7.86
C ARG A 155 -14.14 -3.50 9.24
N GLU A 156 -13.05 -4.19 9.58
CA GLU A 156 -12.83 -4.85 10.88
C GLU A 156 -12.38 -3.87 11.97
N GLY A 157 -11.80 -2.72 11.59
CA GLY A 157 -11.32 -1.66 12.48
C GLY A 157 -12.30 -0.52 12.71
#